data_AF-A0A061PB96-F1
#
_entry.id   AF-A0A061PB96-F1
#
_cell.length_a   1.000
_cell.length_b   1.000
_cell.length_c   1.000
_cell.angle_alpha   90.00
_cell.angle_beta   90.00
_cell.angle_gamma   90.00
#
_symmetry.space_group_name_H-M   'P 1'
#
loop_
_entity.id
_entity.type
_entity.pdbx_description
1 polymer ?
#
loop_
_entity_poly.entity_id
_entity_poly.type
_entity_poly.pdbx_seq_one_letter_code
_entity_poly.pdbx_strand_id
1 'polypeptide(L)'
;MIDDKFRTLTERAIASNNEHSYQIINLLHHQWEEIKSSYRSKNAEEESGEEEQQPQEPQEDPLVSEAHKLFGEELVEIVDDAPPKP
;
A
#
# COMPACT_ATOMS: atom_id res chain seq x y z
N MET A 1 9.65 -22.79 -3.03
CA MET A 1 9.97 -22.43 -1.63
C MET A 1 11.45 -22.10 -1.61
N ILE A 2 11.86 -20.93 -1.12
CA ILE A 2 13.29 -20.67 -0.93
C ILE A 2 13.73 -21.55 0.25
N ASP A 3 14.58 -22.56 -0.02
CA ASP A 3 15.17 -23.35 1.05
C ASP A 3 15.97 -22.44 1.98
N ASP A 4 15.99 -22.74 3.29
CA ASP A 4 16.70 -21.95 4.30
C ASP A 4 18.17 -21.67 3.95
N LYS A 5 18.79 -22.57 3.17
CA LYS A 5 20.18 -22.46 2.68
C LYS A 5 20.40 -21.27 1.74
N PHE A 6 19.37 -20.85 1.01
CA PHE A 6 19.44 -19.72 0.06
C PHE A 6 18.87 -18.43 0.63
N ARG A 7 18.20 -18.49 1.79
CA ARG A 7 17.58 -17.33 2.44
C ARG A 7 18.61 -16.24 2.71
N THR A 8 19.70 -16.57 3.40
CA THR A 8 20.76 -15.61 3.74
C THR A 8 21.40 -15.00 2.50
N LEU A 9 21.60 -15.78 1.44
CA LEU A 9 22.17 -15.28 0.18
C LEU A 9 21.22 -14.30 -0.49
N THR A 10 19.93 -14.62 -0.53
CA THR A 10 18.90 -13.81 -1.18
C THR A 10 18.66 -12.52 -0.40
N GLU A 11 18.53 -12.59 0.92
CA GLU A 11 18.42 -11.43 1.82
C GLU A 11 19.61 -10.49 1.63
N ARG A 12 20.83 -11.03 1.56
CA ARG A 12 22.05 -10.25 1.35
C ARG A 12 22.12 -9.62 -0.04
N ALA A 13 21.67 -10.33 -1.08
CA ALA A 13 21.62 -9.78 -2.42
C ALA A 13 20.62 -8.60 -2.51
N ILE A 14 19.43 -8.75 -1.92
CA ILE A 14 18.42 -7.69 -1.88
C ILE A 14 18.93 -6.49 -1.06
N ALA A 15 19.53 -6.73 0.11
CA ALA A 15 20.13 -5.70 0.94
C ALA A 15 21.40 -5.07 0.35
N SER A 16 22.01 -5.67 -0.69
CA SER A 16 23.13 -5.03 -1.39
C SER A 16 22.67 -4.01 -2.43
N ASN A 17 21.46 -4.19 -2.97
CA ASN A 17 20.88 -3.28 -3.95
C ASN A 17 20.04 -2.17 -3.28
N ASN A 18 19.57 -2.43 -2.06
CA ASN A 18 18.73 -1.53 -1.28
C ASN A 18 19.48 -1.19 0.01
N GLU A 19 19.53 0.08 0.43
CA GLU A 19 20.22 0.51 1.67
C GLU A 19 19.53 0.03 2.98
N HIS A 20 18.64 -0.96 2.88
CA HIS A 20 17.82 -1.46 3.97
C HIS A 20 17.99 -2.97 4.12
N SER A 21 17.98 -3.46 5.36
CA SER A 21 17.98 -4.90 5.64
C SER A 21 16.57 -5.48 5.49
N TYR A 22 16.44 -6.51 4.65
CA TYR A 22 15.17 -7.22 4.45
C TYR A 22 15.23 -8.62 5.07
N GLN A 23 14.12 -9.06 5.64
CA GLN A 23 13.93 -10.41 6.16
C GLN A 23 12.85 -11.12 5.35
N ILE A 24 13.17 -12.28 4.77
CA ILE A 24 12.22 -13.07 3.99
C ILE A 24 11.42 -13.95 4.96
N ILE A 25 10.10 -13.83 5.01
CA ILE A 25 9.26 -14.67 5.88
C ILE A 25 8.55 -15.72 5.02
N ASN A 26 8.70 -16.99 5.39
CA ASN A 26 7.97 -18.08 4.76
C ASN A 26 6.64 -18.26 5.48
N LEU A 27 5.53 -18.06 4.77
CA LEU A 27 4.18 -18.25 5.27
C LEU A 27 3.52 -19.43 4.56
N LEU A 28 2.80 -20.25 5.33
CA LEU A 28 1.91 -21.24 4.75
C LEU A 28 0.69 -20.55 4.16
N HIS A 29 0.12 -21.12 3.10
CA HIS A 29 -0.98 -20.47 2.38
C HIS A 29 -2.18 -20.15 3.29
N HIS A 30 -2.54 -21.02 4.23
CA HIS A 30 -3.63 -20.76 5.17
C HIS A 30 -3.33 -19.57 6.11
N GLN A 31 -2.08 -19.43 6.56
CA GLN A 31 -1.66 -18.30 7.41
C GLN A 31 -1.70 -16.99 6.62
N TRP A 32 -1.36 -17.03 5.33
CA TRP A 32 -1.47 -15.87 4.45
C TRP A 32 -2.92 -15.40 4.29
N GLU A 33 -3.85 -16.33 4.07
CA GLU A 33 -5.28 -15.99 3.98
C GLU A 33 -5.83 -15.43 5.30
N GLU A 34 -5.40 -15.96 6.45
CA GLU A 34 -5.77 -15.44 7.77
C GLU A 34 -5.25 -14.01 7.99
N ILE A 35 -3.97 -13.76 7.70
CA ILE A 35 -3.36 -12.42 7.80
C ILE A 35 -4.08 -11.43 6.89
N LYS A 36 -4.37 -11.83 5.65
CA LYS A 36 -5.08 -11.00 4.68
C LYS A 36 -6.49 -10.66 5.14
N SER A 37 -7.21 -11.63 5.69
CA SER A 37 -8.54 -11.43 6.27
C SER A 37 -8.48 -10.46 7.45
N SER A 38 -7.56 -10.69 8.39
CA SER A 38 -7.38 -9.82 9.56
C SER A 38 -6.98 -8.40 9.18
N TYR A 39 -6.11 -8.23 8.18
CA TYR A 39 -5.73 -6.92 7.65
C TYR A 39 -6.94 -6.18 7.05
N ARG A 40 -7.75 -6.86 6.23
CA ARG A 40 -8.96 -6.25 5.66
C ARG A 40 -9.96 -5.84 6.74
N SER A 41 -10.19 -6.69 7.75
CA SER A 41 -11.08 -6.36 8.86
C SER A 41 -10.60 -5.16 9.65
N LYS A 42 -9.30 -5.07 9.95
CA LYS A 42 -8.74 -3.94 10.70
C LYS A 42 -8.78 -2.61 9.92
N ASN A 43 -8.46 -2.63 8.63
CA ASN A 43 -8.55 -1.43 7.81
C ASN A 43 -10.01 -1.04 7.53
N ALA A 44 -10.93 -2.01 7.40
CA ALA A 44 -12.36 -1.72 7.31
C ALA A 44 -12.91 -1.15 8.63
N GLU A 45 -12.40 -1.57 9.78
CA GLU A 45 -12.76 -0.99 11.09
C GLU A 45 -12.18 0.42 11.28
N GLU A 46 -10.99 0.71 10.73
CA GLU A 46 -10.42 2.07 10.68
C GLU A 46 -11.17 3.00 9.70
N GLU A 47 -11.83 2.45 8.65
CA GLU A 47 -12.77 3.17 7.76
C GLU A 47 -14.22 3.21 8.29
N SER A 48 -14.56 2.47 9.37
CA SER A 48 -15.93 2.37 9.90
C SER A 48 -16.15 3.18 11.19
N GLY A 49 -15.36 4.23 11.40
CA GLY A 49 -15.66 5.29 12.35
C GLY A 49 -16.06 6.55 11.59
N GLU A 50 -17.38 6.84 11.54
CA GLU A 50 -18.04 7.93 10.78
C GLU A 50 -18.29 7.50 9.31
N GLU A 51 -19.50 7.43 8.74
CA GLU A 51 -20.73 8.22 8.92
C GLU A 51 -22.00 7.44 8.53
N GLU A 52 -23.08 7.73 9.25
CA GLU A 52 -24.45 7.54 8.79
C GLU A 52 -24.75 8.50 7.61
N GLN A 53 -25.20 7.96 6.48
CA GLN A 53 -26.09 8.59 5.48
C GLN A 53 -25.70 9.94 4.81
N GLN A 54 -25.59 9.85 3.46
CA GLN A 54 -25.74 10.89 2.41
C GLN A 54 -24.44 11.54 1.88
N PRO A 55 -24.47 12.19 0.70
CA PRO A 55 -24.58 11.63 -0.65
C PRO A 55 -23.30 11.89 -1.48
N GLN A 56 -23.09 11.10 -2.54
CA GLN A 56 -22.10 11.26 -3.62
C GLN A 56 -21.35 12.62 -3.68
N GLU A 57 -20.13 12.65 -3.17
CA GLU A 57 -19.07 13.57 -3.61
C GLU A 57 -17.93 12.74 -4.22
N PRO A 58 -17.20 13.28 -5.22
CA PRO A 58 -16.27 12.48 -6.01
C PRO A 58 -15.18 11.94 -5.10
N GLN A 59 -15.12 10.62 -5.02
CA GLN A 59 -14.12 9.87 -4.27
C GLN A 59 -12.74 10.27 -4.80
N GLU A 60 -12.04 11.16 -4.09
CA GLU A 60 -10.67 11.55 -4.43
C GLU A 60 -9.78 10.30 -4.43
N ASP A 61 -8.85 10.22 -5.38
CA ASP A 61 -7.91 9.12 -5.48
C ASP A 61 -7.13 9.00 -4.15
N PRO A 62 -7.06 7.83 -3.51
CA PRO A 62 -6.35 7.63 -2.25
C PRO A 62 -4.88 8.05 -2.32
N LEU A 63 -4.28 8.13 -3.51
CA LEU A 63 -2.95 8.69 -3.70
C LEU A 63 -2.93 10.22 -3.59
N VAL A 64 -3.95 10.90 -4.10
CA VAL A 64 -4.08 12.37 -4.08
C VAL A 64 -4.35 12.86 -2.66
N SER A 65 -5.18 12.13 -1.90
CA SER A 65 -5.49 12.48 -0.51
C SER A 65 -4.27 12.35 0.42
N GLU A 66 -3.45 11.30 0.26
CA GLU A 66 -2.20 11.15 1.01
C GLU A 66 -1.15 12.20 0.58
N ALA A 67 -1.12 12.60 -0.69
CA ALA A 67 -0.25 13.69 -1.15
C ALA A 67 -0.66 15.05 -0.54
N HIS A 68 -1.96 15.38 -0.50
CA HIS A 68 -2.47 16.57 0.18
C HIS A 68 -2.11 16.57 1.67
N LYS A 69 -2.22 15.42 2.33
CA LYS A 69 -1.90 15.28 3.75
C LYS A 69 -0.42 15.46 4.08
N LEU A 70 0.47 15.03 3.18
CA LEU A 70 1.92 15.10 3.39
C LEU A 70 2.53 16.45 3.00
N PHE A 71 1.99 17.09 1.97
CA PHE A 71 2.58 18.28 1.35
C PHE A 71 1.70 19.53 1.43
N GLY A 72 0.43 19.41 1.82
CA GLY A 72 -0.55 20.49 1.79
C GLY A 72 -1.15 20.69 0.40
N GLU A 73 -2.41 21.14 0.35
CA GLU A 73 -3.14 21.39 -0.91
C GLU A 73 -2.44 22.41 -1.82
N GLU A 74 -1.65 23.31 -1.24
CA GLU A 74 -0.92 24.37 -1.94
C GLU A 74 0.31 23.89 -2.75
N LEU A 75 0.76 22.65 -2.53
CA LEU A 75 1.94 22.07 -3.19
C LEU A 75 1.61 20.89 -4.13
N VAL A 76 0.34 20.54 -4.29
CA VAL A 76 -0.11 19.43 -5.14
C VAL A 76 -0.84 19.99 -6.36
N GLU A 77 -0.26 19.78 -7.55
CA GLU A 77 -0.88 20.13 -8.84
C GLU A 77 -1.23 18.83 -9.59
N ILE A 78 -2.50 18.66 -9.94
CA ILE A 78 -2.97 17.51 -10.74
C ILE A 78 -2.70 17.82 -12.21
N VAL A 79 -1.75 17.09 -12.82
CA VAL A 79 -1.46 17.19 -14.25
C VAL A 79 -2.15 16.04 -14.98
N ASP A 80 -3.26 16.34 -15.65
CA ASP A 80 -3.92 15.38 -16.55
C ASP A 80 -3.11 15.27 -17.86
N ASP A 81 -2.37 14.17 -18.04
CA ASP A 81 -1.69 13.86 -19.32
C ASP A 81 -2.71 13.31 -20.34
N ALA A 82 -3.62 14.18 -20.78
CA ALA A 82 -4.52 13.88 -21.89
C ALA A 82 -3.79 14.19 -23.23
N PRO A 83 -3.67 13.24 -24.17
CA PRO A 83 -3.16 13.57 -25.50
C PRO A 83 -4.08 14.60 -26.17
N PRO A 84 -3.52 15.56 -26.94
CA PRO A 84 -4.30 16.61 -27.58
C PRO A 84 -5.35 15.98 -28.49
N LYS A 85 -6.62 16.27 -28.21
CA LYS A 85 -7.74 15.87 -29.06
C LYS A 85 -7.66 16.66 -30.38
N PRO A 86 -7.81 16.01 -31.56
CA PRO A 86 -7.71 16.66 -32.86
C PRO A 86 -8.84 17.67 -33.12
#